data_AF-A0A853H520-F1
#
_entry.id   AF-A0A853H520-F1
#
_cell.length_a   1.000
_cell.length_b   1.000
_cell.length_c   1.000
_cell.angle_alpha   90.00
_cell.angle_beta   90.00
_cell.angle_gamma   90.00
#
_symmetry.space_group_name_H-M   'P 1'
#
loop_
_entity.id
_entity.type
_entity.pdbx_description
1 polymer ?
#
loop_
_entity_poly.entity_id
_entity_poly.type
_entity_poly.pdbx_seq_one_letter_code
_entity_poly.pdbx_strand_id
1 'polypeptide(L)'
;MKTLASLLLISASLIGTTAYAQDTQTNSTTRAQVVAELQAARAAGQLSVGELDYPIAINQTSSLSRAQVVAELAAAKAAGQLSVGELDYPIASSHPSTVTRAEVVAELYAAKAAGQLVEPEA
;
A
#
# COMPACT_ATOMS: atom_id res chain seq x y z
N MET A 1 -42.93 -44.06 -5.53
CA MET A 1 -43.90 -43.35 -6.37
C MET A 1 -44.41 -42.12 -5.62
N LYS A 2 -44.25 -40.94 -6.24
CA LYS A 2 -45.12 -39.75 -6.17
C LYS A 2 -45.36 -39.11 -4.78
N THR A 3 -44.63 -38.03 -4.51
CA THR A 3 -45.12 -36.63 -4.49
C THR A 3 -46.10 -36.33 -3.35
N LEU A 4 -45.70 -35.45 -2.43
CA LEU A 4 -46.61 -34.46 -1.86
C LEU A 4 -45.86 -33.15 -1.62
N ALA A 5 -46.03 -32.22 -2.55
CA ALA A 5 -45.89 -30.80 -2.30
C ALA A 5 -47.03 -30.37 -1.37
N SER A 6 -46.74 -29.54 -0.37
CA SER A 6 -47.76 -28.73 0.31
C SER A 6 -47.13 -27.43 0.75
N LEU A 7 -47.35 -26.44 -0.10
CA LEU A 7 -47.19 -25.03 0.17
C LEU A 7 -48.31 -24.62 1.13
N LEU A 8 -47.97 -24.15 2.33
CA LEU A 8 -48.93 -23.55 3.25
C LEU A 8 -48.50 -22.11 3.57
N LEU A 9 -48.88 -21.20 2.67
CA LEU A 9 -48.99 -19.78 2.94
C LEU A 9 -50.18 -19.58 3.88
N ILE A 10 -49.92 -19.41 5.19
CA ILE A 10 -50.91 -18.84 6.11
C ILE A 10 -50.50 -17.40 6.40
N SER A 11 -51.17 -16.50 5.69
CA SER A 11 -51.31 -15.09 6.04
C SER A 11 -52.18 -14.96 7.29
N ALA A 12 -51.58 -14.50 8.39
CA ALA A 12 -52.31 -14.00 9.55
C ALA A 12 -51.86 -12.56 9.82
N SER A 13 -52.62 -11.60 9.29
CA SER A 13 -52.54 -10.19 9.65
C SER A 13 -53.20 -9.99 11.02
N LEU A 14 -52.41 -9.79 12.07
CA LEU A 14 -52.89 -9.21 13.32
C LEU A 14 -52.32 -7.80 13.47
N ILE A 15 -53.22 -6.83 13.39
CA ILE A 15 -52.98 -5.41 13.66
C ILE A 15 -52.71 -5.28 15.16
N GLY A 16 -51.45 -4.97 15.50
CA GLY A 16 -51.05 -4.54 16.84
C GLY A 16 -50.27 -3.24 16.69
N THR A 17 -50.94 -2.09 16.83
CA THR A 17 -50.27 -0.79 16.95
C THR A 17 -49.66 -0.69 18.34
N THR A 18 -48.45 -1.23 18.50
CA THR A 18 -47.53 -0.80 19.55
C THR A 18 -46.29 -0.30 18.84
N ALA A 19 -46.09 1.01 18.87
CA ALA A 19 -44.91 1.68 18.36
C ALA A 19 -43.69 1.19 19.15
N TYR A 20 -43.06 0.11 18.68
CA TYR A 20 -41.66 -0.10 18.95
C TYR A 20 -40.92 0.80 17.97
N ALA A 21 -40.12 1.71 18.50
CA ALA A 21 -39.09 2.38 17.75
C ALA A 21 -38.21 1.28 17.14
N GLN A 22 -38.49 0.97 15.88
CA GLN A 22 -37.69 0.10 15.06
C GLN A 22 -36.46 0.91 14.69
N ASP A 23 -35.46 0.90 15.56
CA ASP A 23 -34.09 1.12 15.15
C ASP A 23 -33.74 -0.06 14.24
N THR A 24 -34.03 0.09 12.95
CA THR A 24 -33.42 -0.66 11.86
C THR A 24 -31.94 -0.30 11.77
N GLN A 25 -31.19 -0.62 12.83
CA GLN A 25 -29.75 -0.76 12.79
C GLN A 25 -29.50 -2.15 12.19
N THR A 26 -29.42 -2.21 10.87
CA THR A 26 -29.16 -3.41 10.06
C THR A 26 -27.77 -4.02 10.26
N ASN A 27 -27.10 -3.71 11.38
CA ASN A 27 -25.80 -4.21 11.81
C ASN A 27 -25.75 -4.33 13.35
N SER A 28 -26.80 -4.82 14.01
CA SER A 28 -26.74 -5.09 15.44
C SER A 28 -25.97 -6.39 15.69
N THR A 29 -24.74 -6.28 16.20
CA THR A 29 -23.99 -7.44 16.65
C THR A 29 -24.70 -8.08 17.83
N THR A 30 -24.92 -9.39 17.75
CA THR A 30 -25.49 -10.15 18.86
C THR A 30 -24.46 -10.31 19.97
N ARG A 31 -24.91 -10.48 21.22
CA ARG A 31 -23.98 -10.77 22.35
C ARG A 31 -23.11 -12.00 22.08
N ALA A 32 -23.66 -13.00 21.40
CA ALA A 32 -22.91 -14.20 21.01
C ALA A 32 -21.77 -13.88 20.03
N GLN A 33 -22.02 -13.00 19.04
CA GLN A 33 -20.99 -12.56 18.10
C GLN A 33 -19.87 -11.79 18.79
N VAL A 34 -20.20 -10.87 19.71
CA VAL A 34 -19.19 -10.10 20.46
C VAL A 34 -18.32 -11.02 21.33
N VAL A 35 -18.91 -12.04 21.97
CA VAL A 35 -18.15 -13.02 22.76
C VAL A 35 -17.21 -13.86 21.87
N ALA A 36 -17.69 -14.27 20.69
CA ALA A 36 -16.88 -15.01 19.74
C ALA A 36 -15.70 -14.17 19.22
N GLU A 37 -15.95 -12.89 18.90
CA GLU A 37 -14.92 -11.95 18.48
C GLU A 37 -13.87 -11.71 19.57
N LEU A 38 -14.30 -11.51 20.83
CA LEU A 38 -13.39 -11.36 21.96
C LEU A 38 -12.51 -12.60 22.17
N GLN A 39 -13.07 -13.80 22.05
CA GLN A 39 -12.30 -15.04 22.12
C GLN A 39 -11.29 -15.15 20.97
N ALA A 40 -11.68 -14.80 19.75
CA ALA A 40 -10.80 -14.79 18.60
C ALA A 40 -9.64 -13.79 18.76
N ALA A 41 -9.94 -12.56 19.17
CA ALA A 41 -8.94 -11.51 19.41
C ALA A 41 -7.95 -11.91 20.52
N ARG A 42 -8.44 -12.56 21.59
CA ARG A 42 -7.59 -13.13 22.64
C ARG A 42 -6.67 -14.22 22.11
N ALA A 43 -7.20 -15.16 21.31
CA ALA A 43 -6.40 -16.23 20.72
C ALA A 43 -5.36 -15.71 19.73
N ALA A 44 -5.66 -14.62 19.03
CA ALA A 44 -4.75 -13.94 18.11
C ALA A 44 -3.72 -13.02 18.82
N GLY A 45 -3.77 -12.89 20.15
CA GLY A 45 -2.87 -12.01 20.90
C GLY A 45 -3.07 -10.52 20.61
N GLN A 46 -4.27 -10.13 20.16
CA GLN A 46 -4.62 -8.75 19.77
C GLN A 46 -5.14 -7.91 20.93
N LEU A 47 -5.15 -8.44 22.15
CA LEU A 47 -5.61 -7.75 23.35
C LEU A 47 -4.42 -7.46 24.26
N SER A 48 -4.28 -6.20 24.68
CA SER A 48 -3.40 -5.82 25.77
C SER A 48 -4.01 -6.28 27.09
N VAL A 49 -3.24 -6.94 27.96
CA VAL A 49 -3.72 -7.42 29.26
C VAL A 49 -2.92 -6.73 30.36
N GLY A 50 -3.52 -5.74 31.00
CA GLY A 50 -2.90 -4.96 32.07
C GLY A 50 -2.27 -3.65 31.59
N GLU A 51 -1.64 -2.92 32.51
CA GLU A 51 -1.18 -1.54 32.27
C GLU A 51 0.20 -1.45 31.59
N LEU A 52 0.94 -2.55 31.53
CA LEU A 52 2.33 -2.59 31.03
C LEU A 52 2.44 -3.03 29.56
N ASP A 53 1.38 -3.60 28.98
CA ASP A 53 1.37 -4.16 27.63
C ASP A 53 0.90 -3.15 26.57
N TYR A 54 1.14 -1.86 26.78
CA TYR A 54 0.83 -0.81 25.82
C TYR A 54 2.10 -0.13 25.28
N PRO A 55 2.27 -0.08 23.95
CA PRO A 55 1.41 -0.65 22.90
C PRO A 55 1.58 -2.18 22.77
N ILE A 56 0.56 -2.84 22.23
CA ILE A 56 0.65 -4.26 21.87
C ILE A 56 1.79 -4.41 20.87
N ALA A 57 2.72 -5.34 21.13
CA ALA A 57 3.82 -5.62 20.23
C ALA A 57 3.29 -6.20 18.91
N ILE A 58 3.26 -5.36 17.88
CA ILE A 58 3.02 -5.81 16.50
C ILE A 58 4.29 -6.47 15.96
N ASN A 59 4.23 -7.79 15.78
CA ASN A 59 5.29 -8.52 15.09
C ASN A 59 5.31 -8.12 13.61
N GLN A 60 6.21 -7.22 13.23
CA GLN A 60 6.46 -6.91 11.83
C GLN A 60 7.23 -8.08 11.20
N THR A 61 6.52 -8.94 10.48
CA THR A 61 7.15 -10.01 9.71
C THR A 61 7.49 -9.49 8.32
N SER A 62 8.78 -9.41 8.01
CA SER A 62 9.23 -9.27 6.62
C SER A 62 9.11 -10.61 5.92
N SER A 63 8.62 -10.62 4.68
CA SER A 63 8.68 -11.79 3.80
C SER A 63 10.07 -11.99 3.18
N LEU A 64 10.95 -10.98 3.26
CA LEU A 64 12.29 -11.01 2.69
C LEU A 64 13.30 -11.63 3.66
N SER A 65 14.09 -12.56 3.13
CA SER A 65 15.30 -13.03 3.80
C SER A 65 16.36 -11.92 3.84
N ARG A 66 17.28 -12.00 4.81
CA ARG A 66 18.45 -11.11 4.87
C ARG A 66 19.27 -11.12 3.58
N ALA A 67 19.37 -12.28 2.92
CA ALA A 67 20.08 -12.40 1.65
C ALA A 67 19.41 -11.57 0.53
N GLN A 68 18.08 -11.60 0.44
CA GLN A 68 17.32 -10.80 -0.54
C GLN A 68 17.49 -9.30 -0.28
N VAL A 69 17.38 -8.86 0.98
CA VAL A 69 17.57 -7.45 1.34
C VAL A 69 18.98 -6.96 0.96
N VAL A 70 20.02 -7.77 1.21
CA VAL A 70 21.39 -7.42 0.82
C VAL A 70 21.56 -7.34 -0.69
N ALA A 71 20.93 -8.24 -1.44
CA ALA A 71 20.97 -8.23 -2.90
C ALA A 71 20.28 -6.98 -3.47
N GLU A 72 19.10 -6.63 -2.97
CA GLU A 72 18.36 -5.42 -3.37
C GLU A 72 19.14 -4.15 -3.06
N LEU A 73 19.72 -4.07 -1.86
CA LEU A 73 20.57 -2.94 -1.47
C LEU A 73 21.78 -2.80 -2.40
N ALA A 74 22.43 -3.90 -2.76
CA ALA A 74 23.56 -3.89 -3.69
C ALA A 74 23.14 -3.43 -5.09
N ALA A 75 22.00 -3.90 -5.59
CA ALA A 75 21.45 -3.48 -6.87
C ALA A 75 21.10 -1.97 -6.89
N ALA A 76 20.44 -1.46 -5.85
CA ALA A 76 20.11 -0.04 -5.72
C ALA A 76 21.35 0.85 -5.65
N LYS A 77 22.41 0.40 -4.95
CA LYS A 77 23.72 1.07 -4.94
C LYS A 77 24.33 1.14 -6.34
N ALA A 78 24.37 0.01 -7.05
CA ALA A 78 24.93 -0.04 -8.40
C ALA A 78 24.14 0.83 -9.40
N ALA A 79 22.83 0.94 -9.21
CA ALA A 79 21.95 1.78 -10.01
C ALA A 79 22.00 3.27 -9.63
N GLY A 80 22.74 3.67 -8.59
CA GLY A 80 22.78 5.06 -8.12
C GLY A 80 21.43 5.54 -7.56
N GLN A 81 20.60 4.63 -7.08
CA GLN A 81 19.23 4.90 -6.59
C GLN A 81 19.18 5.23 -5.09
N LEU A 82 20.33 5.37 -4.43
CA LEU A 82 20.42 5.71 -3.02
C LEU A 82 20.92 7.15 -2.86
N SER A 83 20.17 7.95 -2.10
CA SER A 83 20.65 9.23 -1.59
C SER A 83 21.71 8.99 -0.51
N VAL A 84 22.82 9.72 -0.56
CA VAL A 84 23.88 9.63 0.45
C VAL A 84 23.99 10.99 1.15
N GLY A 85 23.38 11.09 2.33
CA GLY A 85 23.40 12.30 3.14
C GLY A 85 22.20 13.23 2.89
N GLU A 86 22.28 14.43 3.45
CA GLU A 86 21.13 15.35 3.58
C GLU A 86 20.92 16.24 2.34
N LEU A 87 21.89 16.30 1.42
CA LEU A 87 21.91 17.25 0.29
C LEU A 87 21.51 16.63 -1.05
N ASP A 88 21.38 15.30 -1.13
CA ASP A 88 21.14 14.56 -2.38
C ASP A 88 19.65 14.33 -2.67
N TYR A 89 18.78 15.22 -2.17
CA TYR A 89 17.34 15.17 -2.42
C TYR A 89 16.87 16.27 -3.39
N PRO A 90 16.16 15.93 -4.48
CA PRO A 90 15.83 14.58 -4.92
C PRO A 90 17.03 13.86 -5.55
N ILE A 91 17.02 12.52 -5.53
CA ILE A 91 18.04 11.72 -6.21
C ILE A 91 17.96 12.06 -7.70
N ALA A 92 18.96 12.79 -8.21
CA ALA A 92 19.03 13.12 -9.62
C ALA A 92 19.25 11.82 -10.39
N SER A 93 18.28 11.40 -11.20
CA SER A 93 18.44 10.29 -12.11
C SER A 93 19.66 10.56 -12.98
N SER A 94 20.68 9.70 -12.92
CA SER A 94 21.81 9.77 -13.83
C SER A 94 21.28 9.60 -15.26
N HIS A 95 21.29 10.66 -16.06
CA HIS A 95 20.92 10.61 -17.47
C HIS A 95 22.20 10.32 -18.27
N PRO A 96 22.45 9.08 -18.72
CA PRO A 96 23.61 8.83 -19.57
C PRO A 96 23.44 9.63 -20.86
N SER A 97 24.43 10.46 -21.21
CA SER A 97 24.47 11.10 -22.51
C SER A 97 24.56 10.03 -23.60
N THR A 98 23.70 10.11 -24.61
CA THR A 98 23.75 9.22 -25.79
C THR A 98 24.84 9.62 -26.77
N VAL A 99 25.41 10.82 -26.61
CA VAL A 99 26.48 11.37 -27.44
C VAL A 99 27.85 11.22 -26.78
N THR A 100 28.82 10.76 -27.55
CA THR A 100 30.22 10.70 -27.15
C THR A 100 30.84 12.09 -27.20
N ARG A 101 31.91 12.30 -26.43
CA ARG A 101 32.67 13.56 -26.47
C ARG A 101 33.23 13.86 -27.87
N ALA A 102 33.57 12.84 -28.64
CA ALA A 102 34.07 13.00 -30.01
C ALA A 102 32.98 13.54 -30.94
N GLU A 103 31.75 13.04 -30.82
CA GLU A 103 30.60 13.52 -31.61
C GLU A 103 30.26 14.97 -31.26
N VAL A 104 30.24 15.33 -29.97
CA VAL A 104 30.01 16.71 -29.53
C VAL A 104 31.06 17.67 -30.09
N VAL A 105 32.33 17.26 -30.11
CA VAL A 105 33.42 18.06 -30.68
C VAL A 105 33.26 18.20 -32.19
N ALA A 106 32.90 17.13 -32.90
CA ALA A 106 32.64 17.17 -34.34
C ALA A 106 31.48 18.10 -34.68
N GLU A 107 30.38 18.04 -33.93
CA GLU A 107 29.23 18.92 -34.08
C GLU A 107 29.59 20.39 -33.81
N LEU A 108 30.40 20.67 -32.79
CA LEU A 108 30.89 22.01 -32.50
C LEU A 108 31.72 22.58 -33.67
N TYR A 109 32.63 21.79 -34.25
CA TYR A 109 33.40 22.22 -35.41
C TYR A 109 32.51 22.46 -36.64
N ALA A 110 31.51 21.59 -36.86
CA ALA A 110 30.55 21.75 -37.96
C ALA A 110 29.73 23.05 -37.80
N ALA A 111 29.21 23.32 -36.60
CA ALA A 111 28.45 24.53 -36.30
C ALA A 111 29.30 25.81 -36.43
N LYS A 112 30.60 25.74 -36.04
CA LYS A 112 31.54 26.85 -36.23
C LYS A 112 31.82 27.10 -37.72
N ALA A 113 32.06 26.04 -38.49
CA ALA A 113 32.33 26.15 -39.92
C ALA A 113 31.13 26.70 -40.71
N ALA A 114 29.92 26.35 -40.28
CA ALA A 114 28.68 26.83 -40.88
C ALA A 114 28.18 28.16 -40.29
N GLY A 115 28.93 28.77 -39.36
CA GLY A 115 28.67 30.11 -38.83
C GLY A 115 27.43 30.23 -37.94
N GLN A 116 26.91 29.11 -37.40
CA GLN A 116 25.75 29.12 -36.51
C GLN A 116 26.09 29.50 -35.06
N LEU A 117 27.36 29.65 -34.70
CA LEU A 117 27.78 30.04 -33.35
C LEU A 117 27.94 31.55 -33.26
N VAL A 118 27.13 32.20 -32.40
CA VAL A 118 27.38 33.57 -31.95
C VAL A 118 28.46 33.49 -30.87
N GLU A 119 29.70 33.86 -31.20
CA GLU A 119 30.73 34.00 -30.17
C GLU A 119 30.38 35.22 -29.31
N PRO A 120 30.38 35.10 -27.96
CA PRO A 120 30.16 36.26 -27.11
C PRO A 120 31.31 37.25 -27.33
N GLU A 121 31.00 38.50 -27.64
CA GLU A 121 32.02 39.55 -27.70
C GLU A 121 32.71 39.67 -26.33
N ALA A 122 34.04 39.80 -26.37
CA ALA A 122 34.92 39.81 -25.20
C ALA A 122 34.87 41.12 -24.41
#